data_AF-A0A3C1P5I1-F1
#
_entry.id   AF-A0A3C1P5I1-F1
#
_cell.length_a   1.000
_cell.length_b   1.000
_cell.length_c   1.000
_cell.angle_alpha   90.00
_cell.angle_beta   90.00
_cell.angle_gamma   90.00
#
_symmetry.space_group_name_H-M   'P 1'
#
loop_
_entity.id
_entity.type
_entity.pdbx_description
1 polymer ?
#
loop_
_entity_poly.entity_id
_entity_poly.type
_entity_poly.pdbx_seq_one_letter_code
_entity_poly.pdbx_strand_id
1 'polypeptide(L)'
;MSESQERMCAIVTPDNLDAFMALCRKWDVEAVVIGEVNDSGRLTVDWHGERIVDVPPRTVAHEGPVYERPFHRPSWQDALQASTPDALPRPSTPDELRATLLDLVGAPNLASKSWVTSQYDRYVLGNTVLAQPEDSGMVRVDEETGRGVAISTDCNGRFAKLDPYAGAQLALSESYRNVVATGAIPLAVTNCLNFGSPEDPEVMWQ
;
A
#
# COMPACT_ATOMS: atom_id res chain seq x y z
N MET A 1 -14.57 -3.72 -20.45
CA MET A 1 -13.66 -2.59 -20.16
C MET A 1 -12.25 -3.16 -20.09
N SER A 2 -11.29 -2.55 -20.79
CA SER A 2 -9.90 -3.05 -20.78
C SER A 2 -9.12 -2.47 -19.61
N GLU A 3 -8.38 -3.31 -18.89
CA GLU A 3 -7.41 -2.97 -17.84
C GLU A 3 -5.96 -3.15 -18.34
N SER A 4 -5.72 -2.86 -19.62
CA SER A 4 -4.36 -2.79 -20.16
C SER A 4 -3.50 -1.81 -19.34
N GLN A 5 -2.26 -2.22 -19.08
CA GLN A 5 -1.27 -1.47 -18.32
C GLN A 5 -0.64 -0.34 -19.15
N GLU A 6 0.18 0.50 -18.51
CA GLU A 6 1.00 1.53 -19.16
C GLU A 6 0.20 2.60 -19.94
N ARG A 7 -1.06 2.81 -19.56
CA ARG A 7 -1.91 3.89 -20.10
C ARG A 7 -2.05 5.01 -19.08
N MET A 8 -1.95 6.25 -19.56
CA MET A 8 -2.17 7.46 -18.76
C MET A 8 -3.24 8.33 -19.40
N CYS A 9 -3.95 9.10 -18.58
CA CYS A 9 -4.88 10.13 -19.03
C CYS A 9 -4.40 11.48 -18.48
N ALA A 10 -4.38 12.50 -19.33
CA ALA A 10 -3.98 13.86 -18.97
C ALA A 10 -5.03 14.85 -19.46
N ILE A 11 -5.29 15.88 -18.64
CA ILE A 11 -6.12 17.02 -19.03
C ILE A 11 -5.18 18.17 -19.36
N VAL A 12 -5.23 18.65 -20.60
CA VAL A 12 -4.35 19.70 -21.11
C VAL A 12 -5.20 20.85 -21.61
N THR A 13 -4.87 22.07 -21.20
CA THR A 13 -5.55 23.26 -21.71
C THR A 13 -5.23 23.44 -23.20
N PRO A 14 -6.17 23.93 -24.03
CA PRO A 14 -5.96 24.06 -25.48
C PRO A 14 -4.66 24.78 -25.86
N ASP A 15 -4.32 25.88 -25.17
CA ASP A 15 -3.11 26.67 -25.44
C ASP A 15 -1.79 25.90 -25.22
N ASN A 16 -1.82 24.80 -24.47
CA ASN A 16 -0.64 23.97 -24.16
C ASN A 16 -0.61 22.66 -24.95
N LEU A 17 -1.63 22.36 -25.77
CA LEU A 17 -1.77 21.07 -26.44
C LEU A 17 -0.57 20.78 -27.36
N ASP A 18 -0.17 21.75 -28.19
CA ASP A 18 0.94 21.57 -29.12
C ASP A 18 2.27 21.31 -28.42
N ALA A 19 2.52 22.06 -27.33
CA ALA A 19 3.72 21.89 -26.51
C ALA A 19 3.74 20.52 -25.82
N PHE A 20 2.61 20.08 -25.27
CA PHE A 20 2.46 18.77 -24.66
C PHE A 20 2.70 17.64 -25.67
N MET A 21 2.08 17.72 -26.86
CA MET A 21 2.24 16.72 -27.91
C MET A 21 3.68 16.68 -28.45
N ALA A 22 4.36 17.83 -28.52
CA ALA A 22 5.78 17.89 -28.86
C ALA A 22 6.67 17.22 -27.80
N LEU A 23 6.33 17.36 -26.52
CA LEU A 23 7.03 16.68 -25.43
C LEU A 23 6.84 15.17 -25.50
N CYS A 24 5.61 14.67 -25.73
CA CYS A 24 5.36 13.24 -25.93
C CYS A 24 6.20 12.67 -27.08
N ARG A 25 6.21 13.34 -28.24
CA ARG A 25 7.05 12.93 -29.39
C ARG A 25 8.54 12.93 -29.07
N LYS A 26 9.03 13.90 -28.30
CA LYS A 26 10.45 13.96 -27.89
C LYS A 26 10.88 12.72 -27.12
N TRP A 27 9.98 12.16 -26.32
CA TRP A 27 10.23 10.99 -25.48
C TRP A 27 9.67 9.68 -26.06
N ASP A 28 9.26 9.69 -27.33
CA ASP A 28 8.67 8.54 -28.03
C ASP A 28 7.46 7.93 -27.29
N VAL A 29 6.66 8.80 -26.66
CA VAL A 29 5.41 8.43 -25.99
C VAL A 29 4.25 8.67 -26.96
N GLU A 30 3.50 7.61 -27.28
CA GLU A 30 2.28 7.73 -28.08
C GLU A 30 1.20 8.46 -27.27
N ALA A 31 0.65 9.53 -27.86
CA ALA A 31 -0.40 10.33 -27.25
C ALA A 31 -1.44 10.69 -28.30
N VAL A 32 -2.71 10.64 -27.91
CA VAL A 32 -3.86 10.98 -28.76
C VAL A 32 -4.89 11.74 -27.95
N VAL A 33 -5.56 12.71 -28.56
CA VAL A 33 -6.69 13.41 -27.95
C VAL A 33 -7.93 12.51 -28.10
N ILE A 34 -8.51 12.11 -26.98
CA ILE A 34 -9.65 11.19 -26.94
C ILE A 34 -10.98 11.87 -26.58
N GLY A 35 -10.95 13.17 -26.30
CA GLY A 35 -12.14 13.94 -25.95
C GLY A 35 -11.81 15.34 -25.44
N GLU A 36 -12.85 16.05 -25.02
CA GLU A 36 -12.78 17.40 -24.46
C GLU A 36 -13.58 17.48 -23.15
N VAL A 37 -13.19 18.41 -22.28
CA VAL A 37 -13.98 18.77 -21.09
C VAL A 37 -14.79 20.01 -21.45
N ASN A 38 -16.11 19.93 -21.30
CA ASN A 38 -17.02 21.03 -21.60
C ASN A 38 -18.01 21.28 -20.44
N ASP A 39 -18.90 22.25 -20.62
CA ASP A 39 -19.86 22.73 -19.61
C ASP A 39 -21.22 22.01 -19.65
N SER A 40 -21.36 20.96 -20.47
CA SER A 40 -22.63 20.23 -20.63
C SER A 40 -23.10 19.49 -19.37
N GLY A 41 -22.19 19.20 -18.44
CA GLY A 41 -22.46 18.40 -17.24
C GLY A 41 -22.73 16.91 -17.52
N ARG A 42 -22.40 16.43 -18.73
CA ARG A 42 -22.65 15.04 -19.17
C ARG A 42 -21.36 14.33 -19.53
N LEU A 43 -21.27 13.04 -19.22
CA LEU A 43 -20.28 12.13 -19.81
C LEU A 43 -20.91 11.52 -21.06
N THR A 44 -20.32 11.85 -22.21
CA THR A 44 -20.77 11.35 -23.51
C THR A 44 -19.64 10.57 -24.18
N VAL A 45 -19.96 9.38 -24.70
CA VAL A 45 -19.03 8.59 -25.51
C VAL A 45 -19.70 8.24 -26.83
N ASP A 46 -19.05 8.63 -27.92
CA ASP A 46 -19.49 8.34 -29.28
C ASP A 46 -18.60 7.25 -29.89
N TRP A 47 -19.21 6.27 -30.54
CA TRP A 47 -18.51 5.20 -31.24
C TRP A 47 -19.08 5.05 -32.65
N HIS A 48 -18.22 5.16 -33.67
CA HIS A 48 -18.62 5.15 -35.09
C HIS A 48 -19.77 6.10 -35.44
N GLY A 49 -19.81 7.29 -34.80
CA GLY A 49 -20.85 8.30 -35.04
C GLY A 49 -22.15 8.07 -34.26
N GLU A 50 -22.23 7.04 -33.43
CA GLU A 50 -23.37 6.77 -32.56
C GLU A 50 -23.04 7.06 -31.09
N ARG A 51 -23.95 7.73 -30.39
CA ARG A 51 -23.86 7.98 -28.95
C ARG A 51 -24.15 6.69 -28.16
N ILE A 52 -23.12 6.09 -27.57
CA ILE A 52 -23.25 4.83 -26.81
C ILE A 52 -23.27 5.01 -25.29
N VAL A 53 -22.78 6.15 -24.78
CA VAL A 53 -22.86 6.52 -23.36
C VAL A 53 -23.36 7.95 -23.26
N ASP A 54 -24.40 8.18 -22.45
CA ASP A 54 -24.87 9.51 -22.11
C ASP A 54 -25.41 9.48 -20.68
N VAL A 55 -24.57 9.89 -19.72
CA VAL A 55 -24.91 9.79 -18.28
C VAL A 55 -24.37 10.99 -17.51
N PRO A 56 -24.93 11.33 -16.33
CA PRO A 56 -24.27 12.23 -15.40
C PRO A 56 -22.96 11.58 -14.92
N PRO A 57 -21.80 12.25 -14.97
CA PRO A 57 -20.53 11.65 -14.56
C PRO A 57 -20.51 11.18 -13.09
N ARG A 58 -21.23 11.89 -12.21
CA ARG A 58 -21.24 11.59 -10.77
C ARG A 58 -21.94 10.26 -10.43
N THR A 59 -22.97 9.90 -11.18
CA THR A 59 -23.73 8.67 -10.92
C THR A 59 -22.90 7.41 -11.19
N VAL A 60 -21.94 7.49 -12.12
CA VAL A 60 -21.06 6.38 -12.45
C VAL A 60 -19.78 6.33 -11.61
N ALA A 61 -19.39 7.44 -10.98
CA ALA A 61 -18.11 7.56 -10.28
C ALA A 61 -18.23 7.61 -8.74
N HIS A 62 -19.22 8.33 -8.20
CA HIS A 62 -19.26 8.70 -6.78
C HIS A 62 -20.53 8.29 -6.06
N GLU A 63 -21.64 8.13 -6.76
CA GLU A 63 -22.96 7.90 -6.15
C GLU A 63 -23.33 6.41 -6.19
N GLY A 64 -22.33 5.52 -6.11
CA GLY A 64 -22.55 4.10 -5.89
C GLY A 64 -23.18 3.85 -4.52
N PRO A 65 -24.05 2.84 -4.37
CA PRO A 65 -24.70 2.54 -3.09
C PRO A 65 -23.66 2.12 -2.05
N VAL A 66 -23.77 2.70 -0.85
CA VAL A 66 -23.03 2.27 0.34
C VAL A 66 -23.93 1.33 1.14
N TYR A 67 -23.41 0.15 1.46
CA TYR A 67 -24.16 -0.88 2.18
C TYR A 67 -23.84 -0.84 3.68
N GLU A 68 -24.87 -0.67 4.50
CA GLU A 68 -24.79 -0.96 5.94
C GLU A 68 -25.04 -2.45 6.15
N ARG A 69 -23.95 -3.23 6.26
CA ARG A 69 -24.03 -4.68 6.45
C ARG A 69 -24.05 -5.03 7.94
N PRO A 70 -24.81 -6.06 8.35
CA PRO A 70 -24.72 -6.57 9.71
C PRO A 70 -23.34 -7.17 9.95
N PHE A 71 -22.78 -6.94 11.13
CA PHE A 71 -21.51 -7.49 11.55
C PHE A 71 -21.57 -7.93 13.02
N HIS A 72 -20.78 -8.91 13.40
CA HIS A 72 -20.63 -9.30 14.81
C HIS A 72 -19.25 -9.90 15.08
N ARG A 73 -18.80 -9.81 16.32
CA ARG A 73 -17.50 -10.33 16.73
C ARG A 73 -17.42 -11.84 16.52
N PRO A 74 -16.31 -12.37 15.96
CA PRO A 74 -16.16 -13.79 15.72
C PRO A 74 -16.22 -14.64 16.99
N SER A 75 -16.95 -15.75 16.91
CA SER A 75 -17.15 -16.67 18.05
C SER A 75 -15.86 -17.36 18.53
N TRP A 76 -14.88 -17.53 17.63
CA TRP A 76 -13.59 -18.18 17.92
C TRP A 76 -12.57 -17.26 18.61
N GLN A 77 -12.80 -15.95 18.64
CA GLN A 77 -11.76 -14.99 19.04
C GLN A 77 -11.38 -15.10 20.51
N ASP A 78 -12.35 -15.29 21.41
CA ASP A 78 -12.09 -15.43 22.85
C ASP A 78 -11.24 -16.67 23.16
N ALA A 79 -11.55 -17.79 22.50
CA ALA A 79 -10.78 -19.02 22.68
C ALA A 79 -9.33 -18.85 22.18
N LEU A 80 -9.13 -18.14 21.07
CA LEU A 80 -7.81 -17.84 20.54
C LEU A 80 -7.02 -16.92 21.48
N GLN A 81 -7.65 -15.86 22.00
CA GLN A 81 -7.02 -14.93 22.95
C GLN A 81 -6.68 -15.61 24.29
N ALA A 82 -7.50 -16.56 24.74
CA ALA A 82 -7.26 -17.32 25.97
C ALA A 82 -6.09 -18.32 25.85
N SER A 83 -5.67 -18.68 24.63
CA SER A 83 -4.53 -19.58 24.38
C SER A 83 -3.20 -18.85 24.58
N THR A 84 -2.88 -18.52 25.84
CA THR A 84 -1.68 -17.74 26.19
C THR A 84 -0.38 -18.55 26.09
N PRO A 85 0.78 -17.89 25.92
CA PRO A 85 2.08 -18.56 25.92
C PRO A 85 2.50 -19.22 27.24
N ASP A 86 1.77 -18.99 28.34
CA ASP A 86 2.16 -19.51 29.67
C ASP A 86 2.11 -21.04 29.76
N ALA A 87 1.34 -21.69 28.89
CA ALA A 87 1.30 -23.14 28.76
C ALA A 87 2.46 -23.72 27.94
N LEU A 88 3.28 -22.89 27.28
CA LEU A 88 4.39 -23.35 26.45
C LEU A 88 5.63 -23.67 27.32
N PRO A 89 6.36 -24.75 27.02
CA PRO A 89 7.60 -25.07 27.72
C PRO A 89 8.62 -23.95 27.50
N ARG A 90 9.18 -23.44 28.60
CA ARG A 90 10.24 -22.43 28.55
C ARG A 90 11.60 -23.11 28.55
N PRO A 91 12.53 -22.71 27.68
CA PRO A 91 13.90 -23.22 27.72
C PRO A 91 14.55 -22.87 29.07
N SER A 92 15.13 -23.86 29.72
CA SER A 92 15.68 -23.80 31.07
C SER A 92 17.18 -24.09 31.12
N THR A 93 17.73 -24.71 30.08
CA THR A 93 19.16 -25.01 29.94
C THR A 93 19.82 -24.16 28.85
N PRO A 94 21.16 -23.97 28.89
CA PRO A 94 21.89 -23.29 27.83
C PRO A 94 21.66 -23.91 26.44
N ASP A 95 21.57 -25.23 26.35
CA ASP A 95 21.36 -25.94 25.09
C ASP A 95 19.94 -25.70 24.54
N GLU A 96 18.93 -25.68 25.41
CA GLU A 96 17.54 -25.35 25.04
C GLU A 96 17.40 -23.89 24.57
N LEU A 97 18.09 -22.95 25.23
CA LEU A 97 18.14 -21.55 24.82
C LEU A 97 18.84 -21.39 23.46
N ARG A 98 19.96 -22.09 23.27
CA ARG A 98 20.68 -22.11 21.99
C ARG A 98 19.79 -22.64 20.87
N ALA A 99 19.09 -23.76 21.10
CA ALA A 99 18.15 -24.33 20.14
C ALA A 99 17.03 -23.34 19.80
N THR A 100 16.40 -22.74 20.81
CA THR A 100 15.33 -21.75 20.63
C THR A 100 15.78 -20.55 19.81
N LEU A 101 16.99 -20.02 20.08
CA LEU A 101 17.52 -18.90 19.31
C LEU A 101 17.74 -19.30 17.84
N LEU A 102 18.32 -20.47 17.59
CA LEU A 102 18.54 -20.98 16.23
C LEU A 102 17.21 -21.18 15.47
N ASP A 103 16.18 -21.66 16.14
CA ASP A 103 14.84 -21.81 15.57
C ASP A 103 14.26 -20.44 15.21
N LEU A 104 14.39 -19.44 16.09
CA LEU A 104 13.92 -18.08 15.82
C LEU A 104 14.66 -17.44 14.64
N VAL A 105 16.00 -17.44 14.64
CA VAL A 105 16.76 -16.81 13.54
C VAL A 105 16.65 -17.57 12.21
N GLY A 106 16.36 -18.87 12.27
CA GLY A 106 16.10 -19.71 11.10
C GLY A 106 14.67 -19.60 10.56
N ALA A 107 13.73 -19.06 11.34
CA ALA A 107 12.33 -18.95 10.93
C ALA A 107 12.19 -17.97 9.74
N PRO A 108 11.49 -18.33 8.65
CA PRO A 108 11.37 -17.48 7.46
C PRO A 108 10.87 -16.06 7.73
N ASN A 109 10.06 -15.86 8.78
CA ASN A 109 9.54 -14.54 9.15
C ASN A 109 10.61 -13.62 9.78
N LEU A 110 11.64 -14.19 10.41
CA LEU A 110 12.70 -13.46 11.12
C LEU A 110 14.06 -13.50 10.41
N ALA A 111 14.28 -14.52 9.58
CA ALA A 111 15.52 -14.70 8.83
C ALA A 111 15.77 -13.55 7.84
N SER A 112 17.04 -13.43 7.43
CA SER A 112 17.50 -12.43 6.46
C SER A 112 16.64 -12.41 5.19
N LYS A 113 16.23 -11.21 4.77
CA LYS A 113 15.50 -10.97 3.51
C LYS A 113 16.42 -10.68 2.34
N SER A 114 17.74 -10.81 2.52
CA SER A 114 18.74 -10.46 1.50
C SER A 114 18.53 -11.17 0.17
N TRP A 115 18.04 -12.41 0.19
CA TRP A 115 17.71 -13.13 -1.05
C TRP A 115 16.67 -12.39 -1.90
N VAL A 116 15.67 -11.76 -1.29
CA VAL A 116 14.69 -10.95 -2.00
C VAL A 116 15.34 -9.63 -2.45
N THR A 117 15.99 -8.93 -1.53
CA THR A 117 16.36 -7.52 -1.77
C THR A 117 17.64 -7.31 -2.54
N SER A 118 18.54 -8.29 -2.61
CA SER A 118 19.72 -8.23 -3.48
C SER A 118 19.41 -8.34 -4.97
N GLN A 119 18.16 -8.69 -5.33
CA GLN A 119 17.74 -8.80 -6.72
C GLN A 119 17.35 -7.44 -7.33
N TYR A 120 17.15 -6.41 -6.49
CA TYR A 120 16.74 -5.08 -6.93
C TYR A 120 17.91 -4.11 -6.87
N ASP A 121 17.96 -3.22 -7.85
CA ASP A 121 18.86 -2.07 -7.78
C ASP A 121 18.41 -1.09 -6.70
N ARG A 122 19.38 -0.50 -6.02
CA ARG A 122 19.17 0.53 -4.99
C ARG A 122 20.04 1.77 -5.21
N TYR A 123 20.74 1.86 -6.33
CA TYR A 123 21.74 2.91 -6.60
C TYR A 123 21.39 3.81 -7.78
N VAL A 124 20.49 3.38 -8.67
CA VAL A 124 20.00 4.18 -9.79
C VAL A 124 19.46 5.51 -9.28
N LEU A 125 19.84 6.59 -9.96
CA LEU A 125 19.66 8.00 -9.57
C LEU A 125 20.51 8.49 -8.38
N GLY A 126 21.29 7.64 -7.70
CA GLY A 126 22.32 8.04 -6.72
C GLY A 126 21.80 8.70 -5.44
N ASN A 127 20.51 8.62 -5.17
CA ASN A 127 19.84 9.35 -4.09
C ASN A 127 19.42 8.49 -2.90
N THR A 128 19.65 7.17 -2.94
CA THR A 128 19.40 6.28 -1.80
C THR A 128 20.38 6.57 -0.67
N VAL A 129 19.85 6.88 0.51
CA VAL A 129 20.64 7.13 1.73
C VAL A 129 20.61 5.89 2.62
N LEU A 130 19.42 5.33 2.86
CA LEU A 130 19.21 4.10 3.63
C LEU A 130 18.40 3.12 2.79
N ALA A 131 18.80 1.86 2.84
CA ALA A 131 18.13 0.73 2.20
C ALA A 131 18.23 -0.47 3.13
N GLN A 132 17.90 -1.68 2.68
CA GLN A 132 18.07 -2.86 3.53
C GLN A 132 19.51 -3.03 4.02
N PRO A 133 19.71 -3.42 5.30
CA PRO A 133 18.72 -3.97 6.24
C PRO A 133 18.11 -2.95 7.22
N GLU A 134 18.15 -1.65 6.92
CA GLU A 134 17.68 -0.59 7.81
C GLU A 134 16.14 -0.66 8.04
N ASP A 135 15.67 -0.13 9.18
CA ASP A 135 14.25 -0.14 9.58
C ASP A 135 13.33 0.64 8.63
N SER A 136 13.89 1.57 7.83
CA SER A 136 13.16 2.30 6.78
C SER A 136 14.06 2.57 5.58
N GLY A 137 13.45 2.63 4.40
CA GLY A 137 14.11 3.13 3.20
C GLY A 137 14.15 4.65 3.22
N MET A 138 15.28 5.27 2.86
CA MET A 138 15.42 6.72 2.78
C MET A 138 16.03 7.16 1.46
N VAL A 139 15.36 8.11 0.79
CA VAL A 139 15.82 8.72 -0.45
C VAL A 139 15.99 10.22 -0.25
N ARG A 140 17.15 10.75 -0.63
CA ARG A 140 17.41 12.18 -0.69
C ARG A 140 16.68 12.78 -1.89
N VAL A 141 15.98 13.89 -1.65
CA VAL A 141 15.24 14.63 -2.68
C VAL A 141 16.03 15.85 -3.15
N ASP A 142 16.85 16.42 -2.27
CA ASP A 142 17.61 17.64 -2.54
C ASP A 142 19.03 17.50 -1.99
N GLU A 143 20.01 17.64 -2.89
CA GLU A 143 21.43 17.49 -2.59
C GLU A 143 22.01 18.71 -1.85
N GLU A 144 21.48 19.91 -2.10
CA GLU A 144 21.96 21.14 -1.47
C GLU A 144 21.49 21.23 -0.01
N THR A 145 20.21 20.91 0.22
CA THR A 145 19.62 20.99 1.56
C THR A 145 19.77 19.69 2.36
N GLY A 146 20.13 18.58 1.71
CA GLY A 146 20.20 17.25 2.31
C GLY A 146 18.83 16.67 2.70
N ARG A 147 17.73 17.29 2.25
CA ARG A 147 16.38 16.81 2.56
C ARG A 147 16.10 15.49 1.88
N GLY A 148 15.39 14.62 2.60
CA GLY A 148 14.99 13.31 2.10
C GLY A 148 13.64 12.87 2.66
N VAL A 149 13.17 11.74 2.13
CA VAL A 149 11.94 11.08 2.53
C VAL A 149 12.28 9.69 3.03
N ALA A 150 11.77 9.35 4.22
CA ALA A 150 11.84 8.01 4.77
C ALA A 150 10.48 7.31 4.63
N ILE A 151 10.50 6.01 4.33
CA ILE A 151 9.31 5.17 4.20
C ILE A 151 9.52 3.85 4.93
N SER A 152 8.49 3.44 5.67
CA SER A 152 8.37 2.11 6.27
C SER A 152 7.00 1.53 5.96
N THR A 153 6.89 0.21 6.05
CA THR A 153 5.64 -0.53 5.84
C THR A 153 5.59 -1.71 6.79
N ASP A 154 4.55 -1.76 7.62
CA ASP A 154 4.45 -2.77 8.68
C ASP A 154 3.04 -3.32 8.79
N CYS A 155 2.97 -4.62 9.08
CA CYS A 155 1.75 -5.33 9.39
C CYS A 155 2.08 -6.66 10.05
N ASN A 156 1.45 -6.93 11.20
CA ASN A 156 1.56 -8.22 11.86
C ASN A 156 0.22 -8.95 11.84
N GLY A 157 0.09 -9.89 10.89
CA GLY A 157 -1.13 -10.68 10.72
C GLY A 157 -1.50 -11.54 11.95
N ARG A 158 -0.54 -11.89 12.82
CA ARG A 158 -0.83 -12.63 14.05
C ARG A 158 -1.51 -11.73 15.09
N PHE A 159 -1.06 -10.50 15.22
CA PHE A 159 -1.70 -9.52 16.10
C PHE A 159 -3.08 -9.14 15.58
N ALA A 160 -3.21 -8.87 14.27
CA ALA A 160 -4.50 -8.60 13.65
C ALA A 160 -5.48 -9.78 13.79
N LYS A 161 -5.00 -11.03 13.71
CA LYS A 161 -5.85 -12.21 13.91
C LYS A 161 -6.33 -12.36 15.36
N LEU A 162 -5.50 -11.98 16.34
CA LEU A 162 -5.87 -12.00 17.76
C LEU A 162 -6.87 -10.88 18.08
N ASP A 163 -6.60 -9.67 17.59
CA ASP A 163 -7.44 -8.48 17.75
C ASP A 163 -7.19 -7.53 16.57
N PRO A 164 -8.13 -7.40 15.62
CA PRO A 164 -7.95 -6.55 14.44
C PRO A 164 -7.71 -5.08 14.80
N TYR A 165 -8.40 -4.57 15.83
CA TYR A 165 -8.30 -3.18 16.24
C TYR A 165 -6.93 -2.89 16.87
N ALA A 166 -6.52 -3.70 17.84
CA ALA A 166 -5.19 -3.57 18.44
C ALA A 166 -4.08 -3.86 17.42
N GLY A 167 -4.29 -4.83 16.52
CA GLY A 167 -3.37 -5.14 15.43
C GLY A 167 -3.13 -3.96 14.50
N ALA A 168 -4.19 -3.23 14.13
CA ALA A 168 -4.08 -2.01 13.32
C ALA A 168 -3.32 -0.90 14.06
N GLN A 169 -3.59 -0.71 15.36
CA GLN A 169 -2.84 0.25 16.18
C GLN A 169 -1.35 -0.10 16.25
N LEU A 170 -1.02 -1.38 16.38
CA LEU A 170 0.37 -1.85 16.42
C LEU A 170 1.07 -1.67 15.07
N ALA A 171 0.40 -1.97 13.95
CA ALA A 171 0.96 -1.75 12.61
C ALA A 171 1.30 -0.27 12.38
N LEU A 172 0.38 0.64 12.72
CA LEU A 172 0.63 2.08 12.65
C LEU A 172 1.81 2.49 13.54
N SER A 173 1.84 1.98 14.78
CA SER A 173 2.89 2.30 15.75
C SER A 173 4.27 1.79 15.31
N GLU A 174 4.32 0.61 14.68
CA GLU A 174 5.55 0.02 14.14
C GLU A 174 6.09 0.86 12.99
N SER A 175 5.27 1.19 11.99
CA SER A 175 5.70 2.06 10.88
C SER A 175 6.17 3.44 11.33
N TYR A 176 5.49 4.03 12.32
CA TYR A 176 5.95 5.29 12.91
C TYR A 176 7.31 5.14 13.59
N ARG A 177 7.51 4.08 14.40
CA ARG A 177 8.79 3.85 15.09
C ARG A 177 9.94 3.60 14.12
N ASN A 178 9.71 2.82 13.07
CA ASN A 178 10.70 2.52 12.06
C ASN A 178 11.17 3.80 11.34
N VAL A 179 10.24 4.70 10.97
CA VAL A 179 10.60 5.99 10.38
C VAL A 179 11.37 6.85 11.38
N VAL A 180 10.91 6.96 12.63
CA VAL A 180 11.57 7.74 13.68
C VAL A 180 12.98 7.23 13.98
N ALA A 181 13.21 5.91 13.94
CA ALA A 181 14.52 5.30 14.18
C ALA A 181 15.59 5.79 13.19
N THR A 182 15.20 6.21 11.98
CA THR A 182 16.10 6.81 10.99
C THR A 182 16.38 8.30 11.20
N GLY A 183 15.77 8.92 12.23
CA GLY A 183 15.85 10.36 12.49
C GLY A 183 14.85 11.21 11.71
N ALA A 184 13.99 10.59 10.89
CA ALA A 184 12.93 11.28 10.16
C ALA A 184 11.70 11.57 11.06
N ILE A 185 10.90 12.55 10.65
CA ILE A 185 9.63 12.89 11.30
C ILE A 185 8.50 12.28 10.47
N PRO A 186 7.66 11.39 11.02
CA PRO A 186 6.48 10.89 10.32
C PRO A 186 5.48 12.02 10.01
N LEU A 187 5.04 12.12 8.76
CA LEU A 187 4.15 13.20 8.31
C LEU A 187 2.78 12.71 7.82
N ALA A 188 2.73 11.50 7.28
CA ALA A 188 1.53 10.94 6.69
C ALA A 188 1.57 9.41 6.79
N VAL A 189 0.39 8.81 6.66
CA VAL A 189 0.21 7.37 6.58
C VAL A 189 -0.70 7.05 5.41
N THR A 190 -0.38 5.97 4.72
CA THR A 190 -1.29 5.31 3.79
C THR A 190 -1.59 3.92 4.34
N ASN A 191 -2.81 3.42 4.11
CA ASN A 191 -3.17 2.06 4.47
C ASN A 191 -3.61 1.27 3.24
N CYS A 192 -3.35 -0.04 3.29
CA CYS A 192 -3.83 -1.02 2.32
C CYS A 192 -4.64 -2.05 3.10
N LEU A 193 -5.95 -1.84 3.17
CA LEU A 193 -6.87 -2.69 3.92
C LEU A 193 -7.09 -4.00 3.15
N ASN A 194 -6.75 -5.13 3.76
CA ASN A 194 -6.83 -6.46 3.16
C ASN A 194 -7.69 -7.37 4.04
N PHE A 195 -8.95 -7.55 3.65
CA PHE A 195 -9.94 -8.35 4.37
C PHE A 195 -10.56 -9.43 3.48
N GLY A 196 -11.26 -10.38 4.09
CA GLY A 196 -12.08 -11.34 3.36
C GLY A 196 -13.37 -10.70 2.83
N SER A 197 -14.33 -11.55 2.44
CA SER A 197 -15.62 -11.07 1.93
C SER A 197 -16.39 -10.28 3.00
N PRO A 198 -16.87 -9.06 2.72
CA PRO A 198 -17.72 -8.30 3.65
C PRO A 198 -19.14 -8.86 3.75
N GLU A 199 -19.46 -9.94 3.03
CA GLU A 199 -20.74 -10.65 3.17
C GLU A 199 -20.78 -11.56 4.40
N ASP A 200 -19.61 -11.94 4.93
CA ASP A 200 -19.51 -12.65 6.20
C ASP A 200 -19.53 -11.64 7.37
N PRO A 201 -20.53 -11.68 8.27
CA PRO A 201 -20.62 -10.75 9.39
C PRO A 201 -19.43 -10.80 10.37
N GLU A 202 -18.73 -11.93 10.49
CA GLU A 202 -17.52 -12.07 11.32
C GLU A 202 -16.30 -11.39 10.65
N VAL A 203 -16.28 -11.33 9.32
CA VAL A 203 -15.23 -10.65 8.55
C VAL A 203 -15.53 -9.16 8.41
N MET A 204 -16.79 -8.78 8.20
CA MET A 204 -17.23 -7.38 8.16
C MET A 204 -17.00 -6.66 9.50
N TRP A 205 -16.93 -7.41 10.61
CA TRP A 205 -16.59 -6.87 11.92
C TRP A 205 -15.09 -6.53 12.08
N GLN A 206 -14.21 -7.21 11.33
CA GLN A 206 -12.75 -7.04 11.39
C GLN A 206 -12.32 -5.77 10.65
#